data_AF-A0A9D6IWV7-F1
#
_entry.id   AF-A0A9D6IWV7-F1
#
_cell.length_a   1.000
_cell.length_b   1.000
_cell.length_c   1.000
_cell.angle_alpha   90.00
_cell.angle_beta   90.00
_cell.angle_gamma   90.00
#
_symmetry.space_group_name_H-M   'P 1'
#
loop_
_entity.id
_entity.type
_entity.pdbx_description
1 polymer ?
#
loop_
_entity_poly.entity_id
_entity_poly.type
_entity_poly.pdbx_seq_one_letter_code
_entity_poly.pdbx_strand_id
1 'polypeptide(L)'
;MYAASRIGILLATLLGGCAAPLFDETHNGRSVRVDAGRVFTIALPEAGSPPPQVRGDAVRLLEVRRDDGGGRDLFVFRADRPGESTIGISGATGETVPPYVLNVRVWELVDRRLRPHPLFLHGRCFGASTSCRRGR
;
A
#
# COMPACT_ATOMS: atom_id res chain seq x y z
N MET A 1 -31.53 46.93 -9.48
CA MET A 1 -31.03 46.34 -8.23
C MET A 1 -31.30 44.83 -8.30
N TYR A 2 -30.28 44.02 -8.63
CA TYR A 2 -30.36 42.56 -8.55
C TYR A 2 -29.36 42.11 -7.48
N ALA A 3 -29.91 41.59 -6.39
CA ALA A 3 -29.18 41.11 -5.24
C ALA A 3 -28.69 39.68 -5.48
N ALA A 4 -27.46 39.43 -5.03
CA ALA A 4 -26.95 38.19 -4.48
C ALA A 4 -27.32 36.86 -5.15
N SER A 5 -26.34 36.22 -5.81
CA SER A 5 -25.99 34.84 -5.45
C SER A 5 -24.57 34.52 -5.93
N ARG A 6 -23.60 34.71 -5.03
CA ARG A 6 -22.20 34.27 -5.20
C ARG A 6 -21.90 33.15 -4.18
N ILE A 7 -22.78 32.16 -4.13
CA ILE A 7 -22.64 30.94 -3.33
C ILE A 7 -23.01 29.81 -4.29
N GLY A 8 -22.20 28.80 -4.55
CA GLY A 8 -20.88 28.47 -4.09
C GLY A 8 -20.52 27.17 -4.80
N ILE A 9 -19.34 27.08 -5.37
CA ILE A 9 -18.74 25.79 -5.73
C ILE A 9 -17.27 25.90 -5.40
N LEU A 10 -17.00 26.00 -4.09
CA LEU A 10 -15.66 25.99 -3.51
C LEU A 10 -15.63 24.81 -2.52
N LEU A 11 -15.94 23.60 -3.02
CA LEU A 11 -15.90 22.37 -2.21
C LEU A 11 -15.72 21.11 -3.10
N ALA A 12 -14.62 21.03 -3.84
CA ALA A 12 -14.26 19.85 -4.62
C ALA A 12 -12.88 19.29 -4.27
N THR A 13 -12.39 19.50 -3.03
CA THR A 13 -10.98 19.24 -2.66
C THR A 13 -10.75 18.30 -1.48
N LEU A 14 -11.67 17.43 -1.05
CA LEU A 14 -11.48 16.64 0.19
C LEU A 14 -12.04 15.20 0.24
N LEU A 15 -12.09 14.45 -0.86
CA LEU A 15 -12.52 13.02 -0.85
C LEU A 15 -11.52 12.07 -1.52
N GLY A 16 -10.22 12.30 -1.34
CA GLY A 16 -9.21 11.26 -1.56
C GLY A 16 -9.26 10.23 -0.43
N GLY A 17 -10.35 9.46 -0.36
CA GLY A 17 -10.60 8.45 0.65
C GLY A 17 -9.48 7.42 0.72
N CYS A 18 -9.06 7.11 1.95
CA CYS A 18 -8.14 6.04 2.31
C CYS A 18 -8.76 4.65 2.06
N ALA A 19 -9.21 4.35 0.84
CA ALA A 19 -9.62 3.01 0.49
C ALA A 19 -8.37 2.18 0.21
N ALA A 20 -8.23 1.05 0.91
CA ALA A 20 -7.20 0.06 0.60
C ALA A 20 -7.36 -0.40 -0.87
N PRO A 21 -6.27 -0.60 -1.63
CA PRO A 21 -6.37 -1.10 -2.99
C PRO A 21 -7.13 -2.43 -3.04
N LEU A 22 -8.02 -2.55 -4.02
CA LEU A 22 -8.79 -3.75 -4.30
C LEU A 22 -8.45 -4.23 -5.70
N PHE A 23 -8.08 -5.51 -5.82
CA PHE A 23 -7.80 -6.18 -7.09
C PHE A 23 -8.81 -7.30 -7.31
N ASP A 24 -9.17 -7.52 -8.56
CA ASP A 24 -10.16 -8.51 -9.00
C ASP A 24 -9.62 -9.33 -10.18
N GLU A 25 -10.49 -10.12 -10.80
CA GLU A 25 -10.15 -11.01 -11.94
C GLU A 25 -9.51 -10.26 -13.12
N THR A 26 -9.81 -8.96 -13.29
CA THR A 26 -9.24 -8.14 -14.37
C THR A 26 -7.74 -7.89 -14.19
N HIS A 27 -7.22 -8.19 -13.00
CA HIS A 27 -5.82 -8.08 -12.65
C HIS A 27 -5.04 -9.40 -12.80
N ASN A 28 -5.69 -10.47 -13.25
CA ASN A 28 -5.03 -11.75 -13.46
C ASN A 28 -3.87 -11.62 -14.47
N GLY A 29 -2.72 -12.16 -14.10
CA GLY A 29 -1.46 -12.09 -14.85
C GLY A 29 -0.78 -10.72 -14.84
N ARG A 30 -1.35 -9.71 -14.17
CA ARG A 30 -0.80 -8.34 -14.18
C ARG A 30 0.21 -8.13 -13.07
N SER A 31 1.04 -7.10 -13.27
CA SER A 31 1.92 -6.56 -12.25
C SER A 31 1.32 -5.29 -11.66
N VAL A 32 1.17 -5.25 -10.34
CA VAL A 32 0.63 -4.10 -9.60
C VAL A 32 1.67 -3.53 -8.65
N ARG A 33 1.53 -2.24 -8.37
CA ARG A 33 2.38 -1.52 -7.42
C ARG A 33 1.63 -1.29 -6.13
N VAL A 34 2.27 -1.61 -5.01
CA VAL A 34 1.76 -1.36 -3.66
C VAL A 34 2.87 -0.72 -2.84
N ASP A 35 2.56 0.24 -1.99
CA ASP A 35 3.56 0.83 -1.09
C ASP A 35 3.77 -0.05 0.15
N ALA A 36 5.01 -0.12 0.63
CA ALA A 36 5.35 -0.81 1.86
C ALA A 36 4.53 -0.26 3.04
N GLY A 37 4.09 -1.17 3.92
CA GLY A 37 3.20 -0.90 5.04
C GLY A 37 1.71 -0.85 4.69
N ARG A 38 1.33 -0.86 3.41
CA ARG A 38 -0.09 -0.83 3.00
C ARG A 38 -0.73 -2.21 3.02
N VAL A 39 -2.03 -2.20 3.31
CA VAL A 39 -2.92 -3.36 3.17
C VAL A 39 -3.63 -3.24 1.83
N PHE A 40 -3.81 -4.37 1.15
CA PHE A 40 -4.58 -4.48 -0.09
C PHE A 40 -5.40 -5.77 -0.07
N THR A 41 -6.44 -5.82 -0.91
CA THR A 41 -7.35 -6.97 -0.97
C THR A 41 -7.43 -7.49 -2.40
N ILE A 42 -7.54 -8.80 -2.54
CA ILE A 42 -7.89 -9.48 -3.78
C ILE A 42 -9.29 -10.07 -3.59
N ALA A 43 -10.22 -9.75 -4.47
CA ALA A 43 -11.59 -10.25 -4.45
C ALA A 43 -11.87 -11.09 -5.68
N LEU A 44 -12.08 -12.39 -5.50
CA LEU A 44 -12.38 -13.34 -6.57
C LEU A 44 -13.77 -13.95 -6.37
N PRO A 45 -14.47 -14.39 -7.42
CA PRO A 45 -15.70 -15.16 -7.27
C PRO A 45 -15.47 -16.39 -6.39
N GLU A 46 -16.47 -16.73 -5.59
CA GLU A 46 -16.42 -17.87 -4.69
C GLU A 46 -16.23 -19.17 -5.50
N ALA A 47 -15.05 -19.77 -5.34
CA ALA A 47 -14.67 -21.03 -5.98
C ALA A 47 -14.20 -22.07 -4.95
N GLY A 48 -14.51 -21.83 -3.67
CA GLY A 48 -13.99 -22.62 -2.55
C GLY A 48 -12.47 -22.51 -2.41
N SER A 49 -11.87 -21.43 -2.89
CA SER A 49 -10.44 -21.35 -3.17
C SER A 49 -9.56 -21.78 -1.98
N PRO A 50 -8.60 -22.71 -2.19
CA PRO A 50 -7.57 -23.00 -1.19
C PRO A 50 -6.79 -21.74 -0.79
N PRO A 51 -6.03 -21.80 0.32
CA PRO A 51 -5.17 -20.70 0.74
C PRO A 51 -4.25 -20.23 -0.42
N PRO A 52 -4.04 -18.91 -0.56
CA PRO A 52 -3.16 -18.38 -1.59
C PRO A 52 -1.73 -18.87 -1.39
N GLN A 53 -1.06 -19.18 -2.50
CA GLN A 53 0.38 -19.43 -2.51
C GLN A 53 1.11 -18.12 -2.75
N VAL A 54 1.96 -17.72 -1.81
CA VAL A 54 2.79 -16.52 -1.94
C VAL A 54 4.23 -16.96 -2.21
N ARG A 55 4.81 -16.49 -3.32
CA ARG A 55 6.23 -16.65 -3.65
C ARG A 55 6.94 -15.32 -3.45
N GLY A 56 8.03 -15.34 -2.69
CA GLY A 56 8.69 -14.14 -2.20
C GLY A 56 8.18 -13.74 -0.82
N ASP A 57 8.77 -12.68 -0.28
CA ASP A 57 8.67 -12.28 1.12
C ASP A 57 8.41 -10.77 1.27
N ALA A 58 7.92 -10.12 0.20
CA ALA A 58 7.52 -8.71 0.22
C ALA A 58 6.09 -8.52 0.74
N VAL A 59 5.24 -9.54 0.64
CA VAL A 59 3.83 -9.51 1.07
C VAL A 59 3.50 -10.67 1.99
N ARG A 60 2.49 -10.48 2.85
CA ARG A 60 1.97 -11.48 3.77
C ARG A 60 0.46 -11.55 3.70
N LEU A 61 -0.09 -12.75 3.67
CA LEU A 61 -1.53 -12.97 3.86
C LEU A 61 -1.91 -12.67 5.31
N LEU A 62 -2.90 -11.80 5.51
CA LEU A 62 -3.46 -11.49 6.82
C LEU A 62 -4.69 -12.33 7.11
N GLU A 63 -5.60 -12.41 6.14
CA GLU A 63 -6.92 -12.99 6.34
C GLU A 63 -7.51 -13.46 5.02
N VAL A 64 -8.32 -14.52 5.09
CA VAL A 64 -9.24 -14.93 4.02
C VAL A 64 -10.64 -14.93 4.62
N ARG A 65 -11.56 -14.20 3.99
CA ARG A 65 -12.96 -14.16 4.42
C ARG A 65 -13.87 -14.26 3.21
N ARG A 66 -15.10 -14.72 3.43
CA ARG A 66 -16.16 -14.68 2.42
C ARG A 66 -16.95 -13.41 2.58
N ASP A 67 -17.34 -12.82 1.46
CA ASP A 67 -18.32 -11.74 1.44
C ASP A 67 -19.72 -12.37 1.53
N ASP A 68 -20.34 -12.32 2.71
CA ASP A 68 -21.61 -12.98 3.05
C ASP A 68 -22.77 -12.60 2.12
N GLY A 69 -22.68 -11.48 1.39
CA GLY A 69 -23.68 -11.05 0.41
C GLY A 69 -23.20 -10.98 -1.04
N GLY A 70 -21.91 -11.19 -1.29
CA GLY A 70 -21.26 -10.90 -2.58
C GLY A 70 -20.88 -12.13 -3.41
N GLY A 71 -20.87 -13.32 -2.83
CA GLY A 71 -20.41 -14.54 -3.52
C GLY A 71 -18.94 -14.42 -3.96
N ARG A 72 -18.12 -13.73 -3.17
CA ARG A 72 -16.69 -13.50 -3.43
C ARG A 72 -15.85 -13.95 -2.25
N ASP A 73 -14.72 -14.58 -2.55
CA ASP A 73 -13.64 -14.82 -1.61
C ASP A 73 -12.74 -13.57 -1.58
N LEU A 74 -12.54 -13.02 -0.38
CA LEU A 74 -11.69 -11.85 -0.12
C LEU A 74 -10.39 -12.29 0.55
N PHE A 75 -9.27 -12.02 -0.10
CA PHE A 75 -7.93 -12.31 0.38
C PHE A 75 -7.23 -11.00 0.75
N VAL A 76 -7.00 -10.78 2.04
CA VAL A 76 -6.42 -9.55 2.58
C VAL A 76 -4.93 -9.74 2.80
N PHE A 77 -4.12 -8.88 2.20
CA PHE A 77 -2.65 -8.93 2.28
C PHE A 77 -2.07 -7.64 2.85
N ARG A 78 -0.90 -7.76 3.46
CA ARG A 78 -0.04 -6.62 3.83
C ARG A 78 1.23 -6.65 3.01
N ALA A 79 1.61 -5.50 2.47
CA ALA A 79 2.95 -5.29 1.90
C ALA A 79 3.93 -4.98 3.04
N ASP A 80 4.73 -5.96 3.46
CA ASP A 80 5.59 -5.84 4.65
C ASP A 80 6.87 -5.06 4.34
N ARG A 81 7.50 -5.33 3.19
CA ARG A 81 8.78 -4.72 2.82
C ARG A 81 8.95 -4.56 1.31
N PRO A 82 9.81 -3.64 0.85
CA PRO A 82 10.09 -3.47 -0.57
C PRO A 82 10.61 -4.77 -1.21
N GLY A 83 10.19 -5.03 -2.44
CA GLY A 83 10.55 -6.24 -3.17
C GLY A 83 9.46 -6.69 -4.12
N GLU A 84 9.64 -7.85 -4.72
CA GLU A 84 8.66 -8.46 -5.60
C GLU A 84 8.10 -9.74 -4.95
N SER A 85 6.82 -9.99 -5.16
CA SER A 85 6.19 -11.24 -4.75
C SER A 85 5.09 -11.62 -5.74
N THR A 86 4.92 -12.91 -5.94
CA THR A 86 3.87 -13.46 -6.80
C THR A 86 2.85 -14.16 -5.93
N ILE A 87 1.58 -13.78 -6.08
CA ILE A 87 0.45 -14.39 -5.39
C ILE A 87 -0.29 -15.27 -6.39
N GLY A 88 -0.44 -16.55 -6.06
CA GLY A 88 -1.25 -17.51 -6.82
C GLY A 88 -2.46 -17.96 -6.01
N ILE A 89 -3.65 -17.92 -6.60
CA ILE A 89 -4.89 -18.43 -6.02
C ILE A 89 -5.51 -19.40 -7.03
N SER A 90 -5.65 -20.66 -6.62
CA SER A 90 -6.32 -21.69 -7.43
C SER A 90 -7.81 -21.79 -7.04
N GLY A 91 -8.66 -22.31 -7.93
CA GLY A 91 -10.00 -22.79 -7.56
C GLY A 91 -9.95 -24.16 -6.88
N ALA A 92 -10.95 -24.51 -6.05
CA ALA A 92 -10.94 -25.78 -5.30
C ALA A 92 -11.44 -27.01 -6.06
N THR A 93 -12.04 -26.85 -7.23
CA THR A 93 -12.66 -27.96 -7.95
C THR A 93 -11.92 -28.22 -9.26
N GLY A 94 -11.76 -29.51 -9.60
CA GLY A 94 -11.01 -30.05 -10.74
C GLY A 94 -11.55 -29.68 -12.14
N GLU A 95 -12.13 -28.49 -12.25
CA GLU A 95 -12.43 -27.81 -13.49
C GLU A 95 -11.23 -26.95 -13.88
N THR A 96 -11.00 -26.81 -15.17
CA THR A 96 -9.83 -26.19 -15.78
C THR A 96 -9.84 -24.65 -15.63
N VAL A 97 -10.13 -24.14 -14.43
CA VAL A 97 -10.06 -22.71 -14.13
C VAL A 97 -8.58 -22.36 -13.98
N PRO A 98 -8.03 -21.51 -14.87
CA PRO A 98 -6.64 -21.12 -14.77
C PRO A 98 -6.41 -20.41 -13.43
N PRO A 99 -5.30 -20.69 -12.73
CA PRO A 99 -5.02 -20.06 -11.45
C PRO A 99 -4.96 -18.54 -11.62
N TYR A 100 -5.55 -17.81 -10.69
CA TYR A 100 -5.35 -16.37 -10.60
C TYR A 100 -3.92 -16.10 -10.14
N VAL A 101 -3.19 -15.28 -10.89
CA VAL A 101 -1.81 -14.90 -10.59
C VAL A 101 -1.69 -13.39 -10.55
N LEU A 102 -1.13 -12.83 -9.49
CA LEU A 102 -0.86 -11.40 -9.37
C LEU A 102 0.60 -11.19 -8.99
N ASN A 103 1.33 -10.39 -9.77
CA ASN A 103 2.67 -9.97 -9.43
C ASN A 103 2.60 -8.64 -8.67
N VAL A 104 3.04 -8.64 -7.42
CA VAL A 104 3.04 -7.45 -6.56
C VAL A 104 4.46 -6.93 -6.46
N ARG A 105 4.68 -5.70 -6.94
CA ARG A 105 5.91 -4.96 -6.70
C ARG A 105 5.68 -4.00 -5.54
N VAL A 106 6.29 -4.29 -4.41
CA VAL A 106 6.26 -3.45 -3.22
C VAL A 106 7.34 -2.39 -3.29
N TRP A 107 6.96 -1.13 -3.17
CA TRP A 107 7.88 0.00 -3.20
C TRP A 107 8.11 0.54 -1.81
N GLU A 108 9.30 1.07 -1.57
CA GLU A 108 9.57 1.83 -0.35
C GLU A 108 8.64 3.05 -0.31
N LEU A 109 7.90 3.18 0.80
CA LEU A 109 7.14 4.38 1.06
C LEU A 109 8.14 5.49 1.41
N VAL A 110 8.53 6.28 0.41
CA VAL A 110 9.39 7.45 0.65
C VAL A 110 8.54 8.52 1.34
N ASP A 111 8.44 8.44 2.66
CA ASP A 111 7.75 9.45 3.46
C ASP A 111 8.58 10.75 3.46
N ARG A 112 8.26 11.68 2.55
CA ARG A 112 8.93 12.98 2.48
C ARG A 112 8.66 13.88 3.69
N ARG A 113 7.81 13.48 4.65
CA ARG A 113 7.57 14.25 5.89
C ARG A 113 8.63 14.00 6.97
N LEU A 114 9.49 13.00 6.81
CA LEU A 114 10.59 12.69 7.73
C LEU A 114 11.96 13.08 7.18
N ARG A 115 12.07 14.17 6.40
CA ARG A 115 13.35 14.86 6.31
C ARG A 115 13.46 15.76 7.54
N PRO A 116 14.25 15.42 8.58
CA PRO A 116 14.72 16.47 9.48
C PRO A 116 15.41 17.48 8.56
N HIS A 117 14.87 18.69 8.49
CA HIS A 117 15.62 19.78 7.87
C HIS A 117 16.98 19.80 8.55
N PRO A 118 18.10 19.70 7.81
CA PRO A 118 19.34 20.17 8.39
C PRO A 118 19.08 21.65 8.68
N LEU A 119 18.95 22.00 9.96
CA LEU A 119 19.06 23.38 10.40
C LEU A 119 20.49 23.81 10.08
N PHE A 120 20.73 24.16 8.83
CA PHE A 120 21.79 25.07 8.44
C PHE A 120 21.37 26.45 8.94
N LEU A 121 21.47 26.65 10.26
CA LEU A 121 21.57 27.99 10.80
C LEU A 121 23.02 28.41 10.62
N HIS A 122 23.23 29.25 9.60
CA HIS A 122 24.41 30.07 9.48
C HIS A 122 24.73 30.76 10.82
N GLY A 123 25.95 30.55 11.28
CA GLY A 123 26.73 31.53 12.02
C GLY A 123 26.27 31.91 13.42
N ARG A 124 26.67 31.13 14.42
CA ARG A 124 27.13 31.68 15.70
C ARG A 124 28.28 30.86 16.26
N CYS A 125 29.49 31.41 16.17
CA CYS A 125 30.50 31.15 17.16
C CYS A 125 29.99 31.74 18.49
N PHE A 126 29.76 30.91 19.49
CA PHE A 126 29.72 31.38 20.88
C PHE A 126 30.58 30.42 21.70
N GLY A 127 31.79 30.88 22.02
CA GLY A 127 32.70 30.16 22.87
C GLY A 127 32.18 30.11 24.31
N ALA A 128 32.36 28.95 24.94
CA ALA A 128 32.74 28.88 26.33
C ALA A 128 33.65 27.65 26.48
N SER A 129 34.91 27.95 26.78
CA SER A 129 35.99 27.10 27.29
C SER A 129 35.50 25.79 27.95
N THR A 130 36.05 24.62 27.64
CA THR A 130 37.39 24.21 28.07
C THR A 130 37.76 22.87 27.42
N SER A 131 39.07 22.63 27.29
CA SER A 131 39.73 21.36 26.98
C SER A 131 39.97 21.04 25.48
N CYS A 132 40.98 21.73 24.93
CA CYS A 132 41.79 21.20 23.84
C CYS A 132 42.50 19.91 24.31
N ARG A 133 42.25 18.79 23.62
CA ARG A 133 43.04 17.56 23.76
C ARG A 133 44.33 17.72 22.96
N ARG A 134 45.45 17.78 23.67
CA ARG A 134 46.82 17.86 23.17
C ARG A 134 47.13 16.68 22.25
N GLY A 135 47.50 16.97 21.01
CA GLY A 135 48.09 16.02 20.07
C GLY A 135 49.54 16.41 19.78
N ARG A 136 50.47 15.78 20.48
CA ARG A 136 51.80 15.30 20.06
C ARG A 136 52.50 14.73 21.28
#